data_AF-A0A7C1FBL9-F1
#
_entry.id   AF-A0A7C1FBL9-F1
#
_cell.length_a   1.000
_cell.length_b   1.000
_cell.length_c   1.000
_cell.angle_alpha   90.00
_cell.angle_beta   90.00
_cell.angle_gamma   90.00
#
_symmetry.space_group_name_H-M   'P 1'
#
loop_
_entity.id
_entity.type
_entity.pdbx_description
1 polymer ?
#
loop_
_entity_poly.entity_id
_entity_poly.type
_entity_poly.pdbx_seq_one_letter_code
_entity_poly.pdbx_strand_id
1 'polypeptide(L)'
;MNTTLSQFGGMIRYEMLMQFRRRAIIVLCVFFLVGALGLTTLIDSQRSVVNRIASVRFDGDTTIITTIDARTQEEYEQHVDNTQNFIPRWYAEVDFLVVQSTFEAFNVLAPSLMILLIAIMPMLSETIPLDRQFKVRELLDTMPLPRVTYLLGKLVSVWIGLMIGIVVVGVLYGIYVASRYGALDMWTYVRYWLFLMLPCSLIGAGYAVIVPTFAQSRRGGVLVGLFLIPLGVYIAITVIAGTYINNVFFNRNNVGELNLGYQDLVARMFSDTFTAFVPFIPLLLIVGIVMWAFLRFRAAR
;
A
#
# COMPACT_ATOMS: atom_id res chain seq x y z
N MET A 1 -36.36 1.61 14.20
CA MET A 1 -35.03 1.96 13.63
C MET A 1 -33.96 1.59 14.65
N ASN A 2 -32.90 0.88 14.25
CA ASN A 2 -31.77 0.57 15.15
C ASN A 2 -31.00 1.87 15.46
N THR A 3 -31.21 2.41 16.66
CA THR A 3 -30.54 3.64 17.14
C THR A 3 -29.02 3.50 17.13
N THR A 4 -28.50 2.30 17.40
CA THR A 4 -27.07 1.95 17.38
C THR A 4 -26.41 2.21 16.03
N LEU A 5 -27.05 1.83 14.91
CA LEU A 5 -26.50 2.03 13.58
C LEU A 5 -26.46 3.52 13.22
N SER A 6 -27.50 4.27 13.59
CA SER A 6 -27.55 5.72 13.36
C SER A 6 -26.48 6.47 14.16
N GLN A 7 -26.24 6.06 15.41
CA GLN A 7 -25.19 6.62 16.26
C GLN A 7 -23.80 6.31 15.72
N PHE A 8 -23.58 5.07 15.26
CA PHE A 8 -22.32 4.66 14.63
C PHE A 8 -22.02 5.48 13.37
N GLY A 9 -23.01 5.65 12.48
CA GLY A 9 -22.86 6.50 11.29
C GLY A 9 -22.60 7.97 11.63
N GLY A 10 -23.29 8.52 12.64
CA GLY A 10 -23.06 9.87 13.13
C GLY A 10 -21.64 10.08 13.66
N MET A 11 -21.12 9.09 14.40
CA MET A 11 -19.75 9.10 14.90
C MET A 11 -18.72 9.07 13.76
N ILE A 12 -18.93 8.21 12.75
CA ILE A 12 -18.03 8.15 11.59
C ILE A 12 -17.99 9.49 10.86
N ARG A 13 -19.17 10.06 10.58
CA ARG A 13 -19.29 11.35 9.91
C ARG A 13 -18.60 12.48 10.69
N TYR A 14 -18.82 12.54 11.99
CA TYR A 14 -18.19 13.54 12.85
C TYR A 14 -16.66 13.47 12.80
N GLU A 15 -16.10 12.26 12.89
CA GLU A 15 -14.65 12.09 12.87
C GLU A 15 -14.05 12.45 11.52
N MET A 16 -14.69 12.07 10.42
CA MET A 16 -14.26 12.50 9.09
C MET A 16 -14.25 14.02 8.95
N LEU A 17 -15.27 14.72 9.44
CA LEU A 17 -15.32 16.18 9.43
C LEU A 17 -14.21 16.80 10.30
N MET A 18 -13.90 16.19 11.45
CA MET A 18 -12.77 16.64 12.28
C MET A 18 -11.43 16.46 11.58
N GLN A 19 -11.19 15.32 10.94
CA GLN A 19 -9.95 15.06 10.20
C GLN A 19 -9.80 16.04 9.04
N PHE A 20 -10.89 16.32 8.33
CA PHE A 20 -10.92 17.31 7.27
C PHE A 20 -10.62 18.71 7.79
N ARG A 21 -11.24 19.13 8.90
CA ARG A 21 -11.00 20.43 9.54
C ARG A 21 -9.55 20.60 9.99
N ARG A 22 -8.92 19.54 10.49
CA ARG A 22 -7.50 19.54 10.88
C ARG A 22 -6.53 19.45 9.69
N ARG A 23 -7.06 19.27 8.48
CA ARG A 23 -6.29 19.08 7.24
C ARG A 23 -5.35 17.87 7.27
N ALA A 24 -5.50 16.95 8.24
CA ALA A 24 -4.60 15.81 8.40
C ALA A 24 -4.63 14.90 7.17
N ILE A 25 -5.82 14.61 6.63
CA ILE A 25 -5.96 13.82 5.40
C ILE A 25 -5.29 14.52 4.22
N ILE A 26 -5.48 15.83 4.06
CA ILE A 26 -4.88 16.60 2.96
C ILE A 26 -3.36 16.54 3.05
N VAL A 27 -2.80 16.77 4.24
CA VAL A 27 -1.35 16.70 4.47
C VAL A 27 -0.81 15.30 4.17
N LEU A 28 -1.50 14.24 4.63
CA LEU A 28 -1.12 12.86 4.32
C LEU A 28 -1.17 12.57 2.82
N CYS A 29 -2.21 13.03 2.11
CA CYS A 29 -2.34 12.86 0.67
C CYS A 29 -1.20 13.57 -0.08
N VAL A 30 -0.90 14.82 0.29
CA VAL A 30 0.19 15.59 -0.33
C VAL A 30 1.52 14.92 -0.07
N PHE A 31 1.80 14.51 1.16
CA PHE A 31 3.06 13.87 1.52
C PHE A 31 3.24 12.52 0.81
N PHE A 32 2.16 11.73 0.72
CA PHE A 32 2.16 10.46 0.01
C PHE A 32 2.32 10.66 -1.51
N LEU A 33 1.60 11.61 -2.10
CA LEU A 33 1.71 11.92 -3.53
C LEU A 33 3.11 12.44 -3.87
N VAL A 34 3.64 13.41 -3.13
CA VAL A 34 5.00 13.94 -3.35
C VAL A 34 6.04 12.84 -3.19
N GLY A 35 5.89 11.96 -2.19
CA GLY A 35 6.75 10.80 -2.02
C GLY A 35 6.72 9.87 -3.24
N ALA A 36 5.53 9.54 -3.74
CA ALA A 36 5.36 8.71 -4.93
C ALA A 36 5.99 9.37 -6.17
N LEU A 37 5.67 10.63 -6.45
CA LEU A 37 6.23 11.36 -7.59
C LEU A 37 7.76 11.45 -7.51
N GLY A 38 8.31 11.79 -6.34
CA GLY A 38 9.75 11.88 -6.13
C GLY A 38 10.46 10.55 -6.36
N LEU A 39 9.91 9.45 -5.83
CA LEU A 39 10.44 8.11 -6.04
C LEU A 39 10.35 7.68 -7.51
N THR A 40 9.27 8.01 -8.22
CA THR A 40 9.16 7.76 -9.66
C THR A 40 10.28 8.47 -10.43
N THR A 41 10.55 9.74 -10.14
CA THR A 41 11.64 10.47 -10.82
C THR A 41 13.02 9.88 -10.52
N LEU A 42 13.22 9.36 -9.31
CA LEU A 42 14.47 8.69 -8.93
C LEU A 42 14.65 7.38 -9.70
N ILE A 43 13.59 6.57 -9.86
CA ILE A 43 13.64 5.33 -10.64
C ILE A 43 13.84 5.63 -12.13
N ASP A 44 13.17 6.66 -12.66
CA ASP A 44 13.30 7.05 -14.07
C ASP A 44 14.75 7.40 -14.44
N SER A 45 15.50 8.02 -13.52
CA SER A 45 16.92 8.30 -13.73
C SER A 45 17.76 7.03 -13.97
N GLN A 46 17.38 5.90 -13.36
CA GLN A 46 18.06 4.62 -13.52
C GLN A 46 17.67 3.89 -14.82
N ARG A 47 16.53 4.26 -15.42
CA ARG A 47 15.94 3.58 -16.57
C ARG A 47 16.69 3.83 -17.88
N SER A 48 17.39 4.96 -18.00
CA SER A 48 18.13 5.39 -19.19
C SER A 48 19.26 4.43 -19.65
N VAL A 49 19.45 3.29 -18.96
CA VAL A 49 20.54 2.35 -19.17
C VAL A 49 20.05 0.98 -19.69
N VAL A 50 18.76 0.66 -19.64
CA VAL A 50 18.27 -0.71 -19.89
C VAL A 50 17.35 -0.79 -21.12
N ASN A 51 17.75 -1.59 -22.12
CA ASN A 51 16.94 -1.89 -23.31
C ASN A 51 15.62 -2.56 -22.92
N ARG A 52 14.53 -2.18 -23.59
CA ARG A 52 13.17 -2.65 -23.28
C ARG A 52 12.68 -3.58 -24.37
N ILE A 53 11.95 -4.63 -24.00
CA ILE A 53 11.23 -5.46 -24.98
C ILE A 53 9.93 -4.73 -25.33
N ALA A 54 9.72 -4.42 -26.60
CA ALA A 54 8.50 -3.76 -27.09
C ALA A 54 7.42 -4.78 -27.45
N SER A 55 7.79 -5.76 -28.27
CA SER A 55 6.87 -6.80 -28.75
C SER A 55 7.59 -8.09 -29.04
N VAL A 56 6.86 -9.20 -28.95
CA VAL A 56 7.31 -10.53 -29.36
C VAL A 56 6.36 -11.00 -30.46
N ARG A 57 6.90 -11.38 -31.63
CA ARG A 57 6.13 -11.92 -32.75
C ARG A 57 6.67 -13.28 -33.15
N PHE A 58 5.78 -14.22 -33.45
CA PHE A 58 6.15 -15.54 -33.97
C PHE A 58 6.07 -15.54 -35.49
N ASP A 59 7.14 -15.92 -36.17
CA ASP A 59 7.22 -16.11 -37.62
C ASP A 59 7.78 -17.52 -37.92
N GLY A 60 6.87 -18.48 -38.07
CA GLY A 60 7.20 -19.90 -38.20
C GLY A 60 7.96 -20.45 -36.98
N ASP A 61 9.16 -20.96 -37.22
CA ASP A 61 10.06 -21.47 -36.19
C ASP A 61 10.96 -20.39 -35.59
N THR A 62 10.83 -19.14 -36.04
CA THR A 62 11.57 -18.00 -35.49
C THR A 62 10.67 -17.13 -34.62
N THR A 63 11.20 -16.65 -33.50
CA THR A 63 10.60 -15.58 -32.71
C THR A 63 11.37 -14.30 -32.94
N ILE A 64 10.66 -13.26 -33.34
CA ILE A 64 11.18 -11.92 -33.51
C ILE A 64 10.89 -11.14 -32.23
N ILE A 65 11.94 -10.77 -31.51
CA ILE A 65 11.86 -9.93 -30.32
C ILE A 65 12.27 -8.52 -30.74
N THR A 66 11.31 -7.60 -30.73
CA THR A 66 11.59 -6.18 -30.96
C THR A 66 12.00 -5.56 -29.64
N THR A 67 13.20 -4.99 -29.59
CA THR A 67 13.73 -4.28 -28.43
C THR A 67 13.92 -2.81 -28.76
N ILE A 68 13.61 -1.91 -27.83
CA ILE A 68 13.87 -0.47 -27.95
C ILE A 68 15.09 -0.16 -27.08
N ASP A 69 16.15 0.38 -27.69
CA ASP A 69 17.30 0.87 -26.94
C ASP A 69 16.91 2.13 -26.17
N ALA A 70 17.16 2.13 -24.86
CA ALA A 70 16.75 3.23 -23.99
C ALA A 70 17.43 4.56 -24.33
N ARG A 71 18.64 4.53 -24.92
CA ARG A 71 19.43 5.71 -25.26
C ARG A 71 19.09 6.27 -26.62
N THR A 72 19.03 5.42 -27.64
CA THR A 72 18.81 5.86 -29.03
C THR A 72 17.34 5.92 -29.40
N GLN A 73 16.46 5.23 -28.66
CA GLN A 73 15.06 4.98 -29.03
C GLN A 73 14.92 4.22 -30.36
N GLU A 74 16.00 3.61 -30.86
CA GLU A 74 15.95 2.77 -32.05
C GLU A 74 15.41 1.39 -31.70
N GLU A 75 14.61 0.86 -32.61
CA GLU A 75 14.08 -0.51 -32.54
C GLU A 75 15.08 -1.48 -33.17
N TYR A 76 15.44 -2.52 -32.42
CA TYR A 76 16.28 -3.62 -32.87
C TYR A 76 15.46 -4.91 -32.83
N GLU A 77 15.40 -5.59 -33.98
CA GLU A 77 14.78 -6.91 -34.09
C GLU A 77 15.83 -7.99 -33.86
N GLN A 78 15.59 -8.83 -32.86
CA GLN A 78 16.38 -10.02 -32.60
C GLN A 78 15.60 -11.25 -33.04
N HIS A 79 16.15 -11.98 -34.01
CA HIS A 79 15.61 -13.26 -34.46
C HIS A 79 16.16 -14.39 -33.59
N VAL A 80 15.28 -15.05 -32.84
CA VAL A 80 15.61 -16.16 -31.94
C VAL A 80 14.97 -17.44 -32.48
N ASP A 81 15.75 -18.51 -32.63
CA ASP A 81 15.26 -19.81 -33.06
C ASP A 81 14.46 -20.48 -31.92
N ASN A 82 13.19 -20.81 -32.18
CA ASN A 82 12.28 -21.41 -31.19
C ASN A 82 12.68 -22.82 -30.78
N THR A 83 13.53 -23.48 -31.55
CA THR A 83 14.00 -24.83 -31.23
C THR A 83 14.89 -24.86 -29.99
N GLN A 84 15.54 -23.74 -29.64
CA GLN A 84 16.44 -23.64 -28.49
C GLN A 84 15.84 -22.90 -27.30
N ASN A 85 14.96 -21.93 -27.54
CA ASN A 85 14.32 -21.12 -26.51
C ASN A 85 12.81 -21.25 -26.59
N PHE A 86 12.22 -21.98 -25.63
CA PHE A 86 10.77 -22.11 -25.54
C PHE A 86 10.14 -20.80 -25.05
N ILE A 87 9.78 -19.92 -25.99
CA ILE A 87 8.98 -18.72 -25.69
C ILE A 87 7.50 -19.09 -25.85
N PRO A 88 6.67 -18.97 -24.79
CA PRO A 88 5.26 -19.33 -24.86
C PRO A 88 4.48 -18.44 -25.82
N ARG A 89 3.57 -19.02 -26.61
CA ARG A 89 2.79 -18.29 -27.63
C ARG A 89 2.00 -17.10 -27.10
N TRP A 90 1.54 -17.17 -25.86
CA TRP A 90 0.77 -16.07 -25.24
C TRP A 90 1.61 -14.79 -25.06
N TYR A 91 2.95 -14.84 -25.12
CA TYR A 91 3.80 -13.64 -25.09
C TYR A 91 3.50 -12.70 -26.26
N ALA A 92 3.06 -13.22 -27.42
CA ALA A 92 2.73 -12.38 -28.56
C ALA A 92 1.45 -11.54 -28.39
N GLU A 93 0.60 -11.91 -27.43
CA GLU A 93 -0.62 -11.18 -27.12
C GLU A 93 -0.39 -10.09 -26.06
N VAL A 94 0.80 -10.05 -25.45
CA VAL A 94 1.13 -9.14 -24.35
C VAL A 94 1.86 -7.92 -24.86
N ASP A 95 1.30 -6.75 -24.57
CA ASP A 95 2.00 -5.47 -24.73
C ASP A 95 2.98 -5.28 -23.57
N PHE A 96 4.26 -5.61 -23.81
CA PHE A 96 5.31 -5.52 -22.81
C PHE A 96 5.58 -4.08 -22.35
N LEU A 97 5.30 -3.08 -23.19
CA LEU A 97 5.46 -1.68 -22.80
C LEU A 97 4.42 -1.29 -21.75
N VAL A 98 3.17 -1.71 -21.94
CA VAL A 98 2.08 -1.49 -20.98
C VAL A 98 2.34 -2.23 -19.67
N VAL A 99 2.73 -3.50 -19.76
CA VAL A 99 3.06 -4.32 -18.59
C VAL A 99 4.21 -3.69 -17.81
N GLN A 100 5.32 -3.37 -18.48
CA GLN A 100 6.49 -2.78 -17.84
C GLN A 100 6.15 -1.43 -17.16
N SER A 101 5.37 -0.57 -17.82
CA SER A 101 4.93 0.70 -17.24
C SER A 101 4.10 0.50 -15.97
N THR A 102 3.26 -0.54 -15.95
CA THR A 102 2.48 -0.93 -14.78
C THR A 102 3.36 -1.46 -13.65
N PHE A 103 4.37 -2.27 -13.97
CA PHE A 103 5.36 -2.77 -13.00
C PHE A 103 6.20 -1.65 -12.39
N GLU A 104 6.59 -0.66 -13.17
CA GLU A 104 7.33 0.50 -12.67
C GLU A 104 6.48 1.33 -11.70
N ALA A 105 5.19 1.52 -12.03
CA ALA A 105 4.24 2.15 -11.13
C ALA A 105 4.16 1.40 -9.79
N PHE A 106 4.18 0.06 -9.83
CA PHE A 106 4.16 -0.82 -8.66
C PHE A 106 5.44 -0.71 -7.81
N ASN A 107 6.62 -0.70 -8.44
CA ASN A 107 7.89 -0.63 -7.73
C ASN A 107 8.04 0.65 -6.89
N VAL A 108 7.42 1.75 -7.32
CA VAL A 108 7.35 3.00 -6.54
C VAL A 108 6.33 2.91 -5.40
N LEU A 109 5.28 2.13 -5.58
CA LEU A 109 4.13 2.11 -4.68
C LEU A 109 4.49 1.52 -3.31
N ALA A 110 5.31 0.47 -3.26
CA ALA A 110 5.80 -0.12 -2.01
C ALA A 110 6.60 0.86 -1.12
N PRO A 111 7.65 1.54 -1.61
CA PRO A 111 8.37 2.55 -0.81
C PRO A 111 7.51 3.79 -0.51
N SER A 112 6.58 4.17 -1.40
CA SER A 112 5.64 5.27 -1.11
C SER A 112 4.68 4.92 0.03
N LEU A 113 4.30 3.64 0.14
CA LEU A 113 3.49 3.14 1.25
C LEU A 113 4.24 3.27 2.58
N MET A 114 5.57 3.12 2.59
CA MET A 114 6.39 3.39 3.78
C MET A 114 6.20 4.83 4.27
N ILE A 115 6.28 5.79 3.35
CA ILE A 115 6.10 7.22 3.63
C ILE A 115 4.71 7.45 4.24
N LEU A 116 3.67 6.84 3.66
CA LEU A 116 2.31 6.90 4.17
C LEU A 116 2.21 6.33 5.59
N LEU A 117 2.70 5.11 5.84
CA LEU A 117 2.64 4.48 7.15
C LEU A 117 3.39 5.28 8.22
N ILE A 118 4.58 5.80 7.89
CA ILE A 118 5.36 6.65 8.79
C ILE A 118 4.60 7.94 9.13
N ALA A 119 3.96 8.56 8.15
CA ALA A 119 3.23 9.81 8.34
C ALA A 119 1.91 9.62 9.10
N ILE A 120 1.20 8.50 8.88
CA ILE A 120 -0.05 8.17 9.55
C ILE A 120 0.12 8.11 11.07
N MET A 121 1.19 7.45 11.55
CA MET A 121 1.37 7.16 12.98
C MET A 121 1.32 8.42 13.87
N PRO A 122 2.16 9.46 13.67
CA PRO A 122 2.12 10.65 14.51
C PRO A 122 0.92 11.57 14.23
N MET A 123 0.40 11.60 12.98
CA MET A 123 -0.70 12.52 12.63
C MET A 123 -2.05 12.06 13.16
N LEU A 124 -2.29 10.75 13.17
CA LEU A 124 -3.56 10.17 13.58
C LEU A 124 -3.53 9.69 15.04
N SER A 125 -2.37 9.64 15.69
CA SER A 125 -2.27 9.25 17.09
C SER A 125 -2.86 10.24 18.08
N GLU A 126 -3.08 11.48 17.67
CA GLU A 126 -3.70 12.49 18.52
C GLU A 126 -5.22 12.34 18.63
N THR A 127 -5.86 11.50 17.81
CA THR A 127 -7.33 11.39 17.74
C THR A 127 -7.95 11.09 19.11
N ILE A 128 -7.53 10.00 19.76
CA ILE A 128 -8.07 9.58 21.07
C ILE A 128 -7.71 10.55 22.22
N PRO A 129 -6.45 11.00 22.38
CA PRO A 129 -6.12 11.98 23.41
C PRO A 129 -6.88 13.29 23.25
N LEU A 130 -7.19 13.72 22.02
CA LEU A 130 -7.94 14.95 21.81
C LEU A 130 -9.41 14.81 22.25
N ASP A 131 -10.03 13.64 22.01
CA ASP A 131 -11.39 13.38 22.50
C ASP A 131 -11.47 13.46 24.03
N ARG A 132 -10.41 13.03 24.74
CA ARG A 132 -10.30 13.17 26.19
C ARG A 132 -10.16 14.63 26.61
N GLN A 133 -9.30 15.37 25.91
CA GLN A 133 -9.08 16.79 26.18
C GLN A 133 -10.38 17.61 26.07
N PHE A 134 -11.23 17.28 25.08
CA PHE A 134 -12.53 17.93 24.88
C PHE A 134 -13.69 17.24 25.60
N LYS A 135 -13.41 16.25 26.48
CA LYS A 135 -14.43 15.54 27.26
C LYS A 135 -15.54 14.91 26.41
N VAL A 136 -15.25 14.60 25.14
CA VAL A 136 -16.19 13.91 24.23
C VAL A 136 -16.59 12.56 24.82
N ARG A 137 -15.67 11.92 25.54
CA ARG A 137 -15.93 10.68 26.26
C ARG A 137 -16.96 10.83 27.39
N GLU A 138 -16.92 11.92 28.16
CA GLU A 138 -17.88 12.15 29.25
C GLU A 138 -19.29 12.31 28.67
N LEU A 139 -19.42 12.99 27.52
CA LEU A 139 -20.68 13.09 26.80
C LEU A 139 -21.15 11.73 26.27
N LEU A 140 -20.25 10.93 25.69
CA LEU A 140 -20.58 9.60 25.17
C LEU A 140 -20.91 8.59 26.27
N ASP A 141 -20.30 8.69 27.45
CA ASP A 141 -20.59 7.83 28.60
C ASP A 141 -22.00 8.08 29.17
N THR A 142 -22.64 9.22 28.85
CA THR A 142 -24.07 9.44 29.15
C THR A 142 -25.01 8.77 28.14
N MET A 143 -24.48 8.32 26.99
CA MET A 143 -25.23 7.57 25.99
C MET A 143 -25.10 6.06 26.26
N PRO A 144 -26.12 5.25 25.95
CA PRO A 144 -26.07 3.79 26.09
C PRO A 144 -25.25 3.12 24.97
N LEU A 145 -24.00 3.58 24.78
CA LEU A 145 -23.09 3.11 23.74
C LEU A 145 -21.96 2.24 24.35
N PRO A 146 -21.81 0.98 23.91
CA PRO A 146 -20.68 0.17 24.31
C PRO A 146 -19.33 0.78 23.88
N ARG A 147 -18.31 0.67 24.75
CA ARG A 147 -16.94 1.18 24.46
C ARG A 147 -16.33 0.58 23.20
N VAL A 148 -16.69 -0.66 22.87
CA VAL A 148 -16.23 -1.35 21.65
C VAL A 148 -16.80 -0.65 20.41
N THR A 149 -18.08 -0.28 20.42
CA THR A 149 -18.73 0.45 19.33
C THR A 149 -18.05 1.81 19.09
N TYR A 150 -17.67 2.50 20.16
CA TYR A 150 -16.88 3.73 20.07
C TYR A 150 -15.53 3.49 19.39
N LEU A 151 -14.75 2.52 19.87
CA LEU A 151 -13.42 2.26 19.31
C LEU A 151 -13.49 1.82 17.84
N LEU A 152 -14.44 0.96 17.49
CA LEU A 152 -14.68 0.54 16.11
C LEU A 152 -15.11 1.72 15.23
N GLY A 153 -15.95 2.62 15.74
CA GLY A 153 -16.36 3.83 15.02
C GLY A 153 -15.17 4.75 14.72
N LYS A 154 -14.24 4.91 15.68
CA LYS A 154 -12.98 5.63 15.46
C LYS A 154 -12.08 4.94 14.44
N LEU A 155 -11.91 3.62 14.56
CA LEU A 155 -11.10 2.85 13.62
C LEU A 155 -11.62 2.98 12.19
N VAL A 156 -12.92 2.71 11.99
CA VAL A 156 -13.57 2.73 10.67
C VAL A 156 -13.53 4.14 10.07
N SER A 157 -13.73 5.19 10.87
CA SER A 157 -13.67 6.57 10.35
C SER A 157 -12.27 6.99 9.94
N VAL A 158 -11.24 6.67 10.73
CA VAL A 158 -9.83 6.89 10.35
C VAL A 158 -9.51 6.10 9.08
N TRP A 159 -9.91 4.83 9.01
CA TRP A 159 -9.66 3.99 7.85
C TRP A 159 -10.36 4.50 6.59
N ILE A 160 -11.64 4.90 6.65
CA ILE A 160 -12.35 5.51 5.51
C ILE A 160 -11.67 6.82 5.07
N GLY A 161 -11.28 7.68 6.01
CA GLY A 161 -10.55 8.92 5.71
C GLY A 161 -9.25 8.65 4.96
N LEU A 162 -8.51 7.62 5.37
CA LEU A 162 -7.31 7.16 4.66
C LEU A 162 -7.63 6.58 3.28
N MET A 163 -8.68 5.78 3.14
CA MET A 163 -9.09 5.20 1.86
C MET A 163 -9.47 6.28 0.85
N ILE A 164 -10.17 7.33 1.27
CA ILE A 164 -10.46 8.49 0.39
C ILE A 164 -9.16 9.11 -0.10
N GLY A 165 -8.19 9.32 0.80
CA GLY A 165 -6.89 9.86 0.43
C GLY A 165 -6.10 8.97 -0.52
N ILE A 166 -6.09 7.66 -0.26
CA ILE A 166 -5.45 6.64 -1.10
C ILE A 166 -6.06 6.62 -2.50
N VAL A 167 -7.39 6.70 -2.62
CA VAL A 167 -8.06 6.76 -3.93
C VAL A 167 -7.67 8.03 -4.69
N VAL A 168 -7.68 9.19 -4.03
CA VAL A 168 -7.26 10.46 -4.65
C VAL A 168 -5.81 10.38 -5.13
N VAL A 169 -4.90 9.90 -4.28
CA VAL A 169 -3.48 9.75 -4.65
C VAL A 169 -3.33 8.71 -5.76
N GLY A 170 -4.04 7.59 -5.72
CA GLY A 170 -4.02 6.57 -6.77
C GLY A 170 -4.46 7.12 -8.13
N VAL A 171 -5.54 7.90 -8.19
CA VAL A 171 -5.97 8.52 -9.45
C VAL A 171 -4.93 9.52 -9.96
N LEU A 172 -4.47 10.45 -9.12
CA LEU A 172 -3.50 11.48 -9.51
C LEU A 172 -2.15 10.87 -9.92
N TYR A 173 -1.70 9.88 -9.17
CA TYR A 173 -0.47 9.15 -9.45
C TYR A 173 -0.59 8.33 -10.74
N GLY A 174 -1.72 7.64 -10.95
CA GLY A 174 -2.00 6.90 -12.18
C GLY A 174 -1.96 7.78 -13.41
N ILE A 175 -2.57 8.98 -13.35
CA ILE A 175 -2.50 9.98 -14.44
C ILE A 175 -1.05 10.41 -14.69
N TYR A 176 -0.30 10.71 -13.62
CA TYR A 176 1.11 11.10 -13.75
C TYR A 176 1.95 10.01 -14.42
N VAL A 177 1.86 8.77 -13.92
CA VAL A 177 2.60 7.62 -14.47
C VAL A 177 2.17 7.37 -15.91
N ALA A 178 0.87 7.40 -16.22
CA ALA A 178 0.40 7.21 -17.59
C ALA A 178 0.96 8.27 -18.55
N SER A 179 1.06 9.52 -18.10
CA SER A 179 1.66 10.60 -18.89
C SER A 179 3.17 10.46 -19.11
N ARG A 180 3.86 9.70 -18.25
CA ARG A 180 5.32 9.51 -18.31
C ARG A 180 5.75 8.23 -18.98
N TYR A 181 5.05 7.13 -18.71
CA TYR A 181 5.46 5.79 -19.15
C TYR A 181 4.58 5.24 -20.28
N GLY A 182 3.44 5.87 -20.56
CA GLY A 182 2.49 5.42 -21.57
C GLY A 182 1.27 4.74 -20.96
N ALA A 183 0.54 3.98 -21.78
CA ALA A 183 -0.66 3.30 -21.33
C ALA A 183 -0.37 2.31 -20.18
N LEU A 184 -1.29 2.26 -19.22
CA LEU A 184 -1.24 1.34 -18.09
C LEU A 184 -2.29 0.26 -18.25
N ASP A 185 -1.98 -0.95 -17.80
CA ASP A 185 -3.03 -1.94 -17.56
C ASP A 185 -3.79 -1.52 -16.30
N MET A 186 -4.88 -0.80 -16.53
CA MET A 186 -5.70 -0.22 -15.46
C MET A 186 -6.29 -1.29 -14.53
N TRP A 187 -6.54 -2.50 -15.01
CA TRP A 187 -7.10 -3.57 -14.20
C TRP A 187 -6.06 -4.10 -13.21
N THR A 188 -4.86 -4.39 -13.72
CA THR A 188 -3.72 -4.80 -12.90
C THR A 188 -3.34 -3.70 -11.92
N TYR A 189 -3.28 -2.45 -12.37
CA TYR A 189 -3.04 -1.27 -11.54
C TYR A 189 -4.03 -1.18 -10.36
N VAL A 190 -5.34 -1.19 -10.63
CA VAL A 190 -6.39 -1.08 -9.59
C VAL A 190 -6.33 -2.25 -8.62
N ARG A 191 -6.11 -3.47 -9.11
CA ARG A 191 -5.95 -4.65 -8.24
C ARG A 191 -4.78 -4.45 -7.28
N TYR A 192 -3.61 -4.01 -7.75
CA TYR A 192 -2.47 -3.75 -6.86
C TYR A 192 -2.78 -2.69 -5.80
N TRP A 193 -3.42 -1.59 -6.18
CA TRP A 193 -3.86 -0.59 -5.21
C TRP A 193 -4.77 -1.19 -4.15
N LEU A 194 -5.79 -1.94 -4.55
CA LEU A 194 -6.73 -2.57 -3.62
C LEU A 194 -6.03 -3.59 -2.71
N PHE A 195 -5.26 -4.52 -3.27
CA PHE A 195 -4.67 -5.61 -2.50
C PHE A 195 -3.50 -5.16 -1.61
N LEU A 196 -2.75 -4.12 -1.99
CA LEU A 196 -1.64 -3.64 -1.17
C LEU A 196 -2.07 -2.53 -0.20
N MET A 197 -2.85 -1.54 -0.67
CA MET A 197 -3.17 -0.36 0.15
C MET A 197 -4.29 -0.61 1.15
N LEU A 198 -5.28 -1.46 0.83
CA LEU A 198 -6.40 -1.72 1.73
C LEU A 198 -5.93 -2.38 3.05
N PRO A 199 -5.17 -3.50 3.04
CA PRO A 199 -4.69 -4.08 4.30
C PRO A 199 -3.70 -3.16 5.03
N CYS A 200 -2.78 -2.50 4.31
CA CYS A 200 -1.83 -1.57 4.91
C CYS A 200 -2.52 -0.39 5.62
N SER A 201 -3.52 0.23 4.98
CA SER A 201 -4.26 1.35 5.56
C SER A 201 -5.08 0.92 6.76
N LEU A 202 -5.65 -0.28 6.74
CA LEU A 202 -6.38 -0.84 7.88
C LEU A 202 -5.43 -1.09 9.06
N ILE A 203 -4.27 -1.68 8.82
CA ILE A 203 -3.23 -1.90 9.83
C ILE A 203 -2.74 -0.55 10.39
N GLY A 204 -2.44 0.41 9.51
CA GLY A 204 -2.03 1.77 9.89
C GLY A 204 -3.07 2.49 10.73
N ALA A 205 -4.35 2.44 10.33
CA ALA A 205 -5.47 2.99 11.11
C ALA A 205 -5.61 2.27 12.46
N GLY A 206 -5.46 0.95 12.48
CA GLY A 206 -5.46 0.12 13.68
C GLY A 206 -4.45 0.61 14.69
N TYR A 207 -3.18 0.69 14.30
CA TYR A 207 -2.12 1.17 15.18
C TYR A 207 -2.33 2.63 15.61
N ALA A 208 -2.71 3.51 14.68
CA ALA A 208 -2.92 4.92 14.98
C ALA A 208 -4.08 5.18 15.96
N VAL A 209 -5.10 4.34 15.98
CA VAL A 209 -6.23 4.47 16.92
C VAL A 209 -5.95 3.74 18.22
N ILE A 210 -5.45 2.51 18.15
CA ILE A 210 -5.38 1.60 19.28
C ILE A 210 -4.25 1.97 20.25
N VAL A 211 -3.03 2.19 19.75
CA VAL A 211 -1.87 2.42 20.63
C VAL A 211 -1.97 3.74 21.41
N PRO A 212 -2.49 4.83 20.84
CA PRO A 212 -2.60 6.11 21.56
C PRO A 212 -3.72 6.14 22.59
N THR A 213 -4.57 5.11 22.67
CA THR A 213 -5.54 4.97 23.78
C THR A 213 -4.86 4.97 25.14
N PHE A 214 -3.57 4.65 25.24
CA PHE A 214 -2.83 4.68 26.50
C PHE A 214 -2.28 6.06 26.86
N ALA A 215 -2.16 6.97 25.90
CA ALA A 215 -1.65 8.30 26.14
C ALA A 215 -2.66 9.13 26.95
N GLN A 216 -2.18 9.71 28.05
CA GLN A 216 -3.01 10.58 28.91
C GLN A 216 -3.16 11.99 28.35
N SER A 217 -2.23 12.41 27.49
CA SER A 217 -2.17 13.75 26.91
C SER A 217 -1.96 13.68 25.41
N ARG A 218 -2.31 14.76 24.72
CA ARG A 218 -2.07 14.93 23.27
C ARG A 218 -0.60 14.72 22.91
N ARG A 219 0.32 15.36 23.64
CA ARG A 219 1.78 15.21 23.44
C ARG A 219 2.22 13.76 23.62
N GLY A 220 1.66 13.05 24.61
CA GLY A 220 1.91 11.63 24.80
C GLY A 220 1.46 10.78 23.60
N GLY A 221 0.33 11.12 22.97
CA GLY A 221 -0.15 10.45 21.76
C GLY A 221 0.82 10.60 20.59
N VAL A 222 1.33 11.81 20.37
CA VAL A 222 2.34 12.07 19.33
C VAL A 222 3.62 11.28 19.60
N LEU A 223 4.13 11.29 20.83
CA LEU A 223 5.34 10.54 21.19
C LEU A 223 5.16 9.03 20.97
N VAL A 224 4.00 8.49 21.32
CA VAL A 224 3.64 7.10 21.02
C VAL A 224 3.63 6.85 19.52
N GLY A 225 3.04 7.75 18.73
CA GLY A 225 3.06 7.66 17.26
C GLY A 225 4.48 7.68 16.68
N LEU A 226 5.36 8.53 17.21
CA LEU A 226 6.77 8.58 16.82
C LEU A 226 7.50 7.28 17.18
N PHE A 227 7.20 6.68 18.34
CA PHE A 227 7.76 5.39 18.75
C PHE A 227 7.30 4.23 17.85
N LEU A 228 6.18 4.37 17.14
CA LEU A 228 5.70 3.38 16.16
C LEU A 228 6.33 3.55 14.76
N ILE A 229 7.11 4.60 14.50
CA ILE A 229 7.79 4.77 13.20
C ILE A 229 8.69 3.59 12.87
N PRO A 230 9.57 3.08 13.77
CA PRO A 230 10.38 1.89 13.50
C PRO A 230 9.54 0.67 13.10
N LEU A 231 8.33 0.53 13.65
CA LEU A 231 7.40 -0.51 13.28
C LEU A 231 6.91 -0.33 11.84
N GLY A 232 6.51 0.89 11.47
CA GLY A 232 6.12 1.21 10.08
C GLY A 232 7.26 0.98 9.08
N VAL A 233 8.50 1.32 9.46
CA VAL A 233 9.71 1.05 8.68
C VAL A 233 9.94 -0.45 8.54
N TYR A 234 9.84 -1.22 9.62
CA TYR A 234 9.97 -2.68 9.59
C TYR A 234 8.94 -3.31 8.64
N ILE A 235 7.67 -2.92 8.76
CA ILE A 235 6.59 -3.38 7.88
C ILE A 235 6.93 -3.11 6.42
N ALA A 236 7.38 -1.89 6.10
CA ALA A 236 7.76 -1.53 4.74
C ALA A 236 8.96 -2.33 4.23
N ILE A 237 10.00 -2.51 5.04
CA ILE A 237 11.18 -3.31 4.67
C ILE A 237 10.76 -4.74 4.38
N THR A 238 9.87 -5.35 5.17
CA THR A 238 9.39 -6.71 4.91
C THR A 238 8.60 -6.81 3.61
N VAL A 239 7.75 -5.82 3.29
CA VAL A 239 7.01 -5.77 2.02
C VAL A 239 7.96 -5.58 0.84
N ILE A 240 8.92 -4.65 0.94
CA ILE A 240 9.93 -4.42 -0.10
C ILE A 240 10.82 -5.65 -0.27
N ALA A 241 11.32 -6.23 0.82
CA ALA A 241 12.13 -7.43 0.77
C ALA A 241 11.35 -8.60 0.16
N GLY A 242 10.09 -8.82 0.57
CA GLY A 242 9.23 -9.86 -0.01
C GLY A 242 9.06 -9.69 -1.52
N THR A 243 8.75 -8.48 -1.98
CA THR A 243 8.60 -8.20 -3.42
C THR A 243 9.92 -8.37 -4.20
N TYR A 244 11.04 -7.86 -3.68
CA TYR A 244 12.36 -7.99 -4.33
C TYR A 244 12.92 -9.41 -4.31
N ILE A 245 12.85 -10.09 -3.18
CA ILE A 245 13.34 -11.47 -3.03
C ILE A 245 12.60 -12.37 -4.01
N ASN A 246 11.27 -12.25 -4.09
CA ASN A 246 10.52 -13.01 -5.08
C ASN A 246 11.00 -12.67 -6.50
N ASN A 247 11.09 -11.41 -6.90
CA ASN A 247 11.59 -11.07 -8.24
C ASN A 247 12.98 -11.66 -8.56
N VAL A 248 13.92 -11.66 -7.61
CA VAL A 248 15.28 -12.22 -7.80
C VAL A 248 15.28 -13.75 -7.86
N PHE A 249 14.54 -14.43 -6.97
CA PHE A 249 14.46 -15.89 -6.97
C PHE A 249 13.73 -16.42 -8.22
N PHE A 250 12.71 -15.70 -8.71
CA PHE A 250 12.03 -16.02 -9.95
C PHE A 250 12.95 -15.93 -11.16
N ASN A 251 13.76 -14.87 -11.25
CA ASN A 251 14.66 -14.68 -12.38
C ASN A 251 15.79 -15.72 -12.42
N ARG A 252 16.13 -16.34 -11.26
CA ARG A 252 17.28 -17.25 -11.15
C ARG A 252 16.94 -18.73 -11.25
N ASN A 253 15.75 -19.17 -10.80
CA ASN A 253 15.48 -20.59 -10.60
C ASN A 253 14.46 -21.20 -11.58
N ASN A 254 13.69 -20.42 -12.33
CA ASN A 254 12.47 -20.91 -12.98
C ASN A 254 12.39 -20.63 -14.49
N VAL A 255 13.47 -20.90 -15.23
CA VAL A 255 13.39 -21.08 -16.70
C VAL A 255 12.43 -22.24 -17.06
N GLY A 256 12.14 -23.17 -16.13
CA GLY A 256 11.17 -24.25 -16.31
C GLY A 256 9.69 -23.89 -16.08
N GLU A 257 9.37 -22.70 -15.54
CA GLU A 257 7.98 -22.27 -15.30
C GLU A 257 7.41 -21.40 -16.44
N LEU A 258 8.08 -21.38 -17.61
CA LEU A 258 7.61 -20.68 -18.81
C LEU A 258 6.21 -21.11 -19.27
N ASN A 259 5.64 -22.20 -18.75
CA ASN A 259 4.26 -22.60 -19.05
C ASN A 259 3.17 -21.89 -18.22
N LEU A 260 3.51 -21.03 -17.26
CA LEU A 260 2.50 -20.26 -16.52
C LEU A 260 1.89 -19.20 -17.45
N GLY A 261 0.56 -19.08 -17.46
CA GLY A 261 -0.11 -18.00 -18.19
C GLY A 261 0.08 -16.65 -17.49
N TYR A 262 -0.21 -15.55 -18.19
CA TYR A 262 -0.17 -14.20 -17.60
C TYR A 262 -0.99 -14.08 -16.30
N GLN A 263 -2.16 -14.71 -16.24
CA GLN A 263 -3.01 -14.72 -15.05
C GLN A 263 -2.36 -15.45 -13.87
N ASP A 264 -1.57 -16.50 -14.12
CA ASP A 264 -0.89 -17.26 -13.07
C ASP A 264 0.27 -16.46 -12.49
N LEU A 265 1.01 -15.72 -13.33
CA LEU A 265 2.05 -14.79 -12.88
C LEU A 265 1.45 -13.70 -11.99
N VAL A 266 0.34 -13.09 -12.42
CA VAL A 266 -0.38 -12.08 -11.64
C VAL A 266 -0.90 -12.67 -10.32
N ALA A 267 -1.56 -13.83 -10.35
CA ALA A 267 -2.08 -14.50 -9.16
C ALA A 267 -0.98 -14.85 -8.16
N ARG A 268 0.19 -15.27 -8.65
CA ARG A 268 1.33 -15.58 -7.80
C ARG A 268 1.96 -14.36 -7.19
N MET A 269 2.15 -13.27 -7.96
CA MET A 269 2.58 -11.99 -7.39
C MET A 269 1.65 -11.52 -6.26
N PHE A 270 0.34 -11.75 -6.39
CA PHE A 270 -0.61 -11.50 -5.31
C PHE A 270 -0.42 -12.42 -4.11
N SER A 271 -0.27 -13.73 -4.33
CA SER A 271 0.01 -14.72 -3.26
C SER A 271 1.26 -14.36 -2.47
N ASP A 272 2.31 -13.96 -3.18
CA ASP A 272 3.60 -13.54 -2.64
C ASP A 272 3.49 -12.27 -1.80
N THR A 273 2.78 -11.27 -2.34
CA THR A 273 2.47 -10.04 -1.63
C THR A 273 1.66 -10.32 -0.36
N PHE A 274 0.65 -11.19 -0.44
CA PHE A 274 -0.16 -11.61 0.71
C PHE A 274 0.68 -12.36 1.76
N THR A 275 1.59 -13.22 1.33
CA THR A 275 2.51 -13.94 2.21
C THR A 275 3.43 -12.97 2.95
N ALA A 276 3.84 -11.87 2.32
CA ALA A 276 4.59 -10.81 2.99
C ALA A 276 3.78 -10.11 4.11
N PHE A 277 2.44 -10.23 4.13
CA PHE A 277 1.61 -9.74 5.22
C PHE A 277 1.47 -10.70 6.40
N VAL A 278 1.71 -12.00 6.21
CA VAL A 278 1.56 -13.03 7.26
C VAL A 278 2.40 -12.71 8.51
N PRO A 279 3.66 -12.25 8.41
CA PRO A 279 4.46 -11.84 9.58
C PRO A 279 3.85 -10.71 10.41
N PHE A 280 2.87 -9.96 9.91
CA PHE A 280 2.20 -8.91 10.69
C PHE A 280 1.13 -9.44 11.65
N ILE A 281 0.61 -10.65 11.42
CA ILE A 281 -0.33 -11.29 12.34
C ILE A 281 0.29 -11.48 13.74
N PRO A 282 1.48 -12.10 13.91
CA PRO A 282 2.11 -12.21 15.22
C PRO A 282 2.50 -10.85 15.81
N LEU A 283 2.84 -9.86 14.98
CA LEU A 283 3.12 -8.50 15.43
C LEU A 283 1.87 -7.84 16.06
N LEU A 284 0.71 -7.97 15.42
CA LEU A 284 -0.57 -7.52 15.96
C LEU A 284 -0.91 -8.25 17.27
N LEU A 285 -0.61 -9.55 17.36
CA LEU A 285 -0.78 -10.32 18.59
C LEU A 285 0.15 -9.84 19.70
N ILE A 286 1.44 -9.60 19.41
CA ILE A 286 2.41 -9.08 20.39
C ILE A 286 1.96 -7.72 20.91
N VAL A 287 1.55 -6.81 20.01
CA VAL A 287 1.02 -5.50 20.43
C VAL A 287 -0.23 -5.69 21.29
N GLY A 288 -1.15 -6.58 20.89
CA GLY A 288 -2.33 -6.93 21.68
C GLY A 288 -2.00 -7.48 23.08
N ILE A 289 -1.01 -8.36 23.20
CA ILE A 289 -0.56 -8.95 24.46
C ILE A 289 0.10 -7.90 25.35
N VAL A 290 1.03 -7.10 24.80
CA VAL A 290 1.70 -6.00 25.52
C VAL A 290 0.66 -5.01 26.05
N MET A 291 -0.34 -4.69 25.22
CA MET A 291 -1.45 -3.84 25.62
C MET A 291 -2.30 -4.45 26.72
N TRP A 292 -2.67 -5.73 26.61
CA TRP A 292 -3.44 -6.45 27.61
C TRP A 292 -2.71 -6.49 28.95
N ALA A 293 -1.41 -6.80 28.94
CA ALA A 293 -0.57 -6.81 30.13
C ALA A 293 -0.51 -5.42 30.78
N PHE A 294 -0.28 -4.37 30.00
CA PHE A 294 -0.25 -2.99 30.49
C PHE A 294 -1.57 -2.57 31.16
N LEU A 295 -2.72 -2.94 30.56
CA LEU A 295 -4.04 -2.69 31.15
C LEU A 295 -4.22 -3.41 32.49
N ARG A 296 -3.77 -4.66 32.60
CA ARG A 296 -3.81 -5.43 33.85
C ARG A 296 -2.93 -4.80 34.94
N PHE A 297 -1.71 -4.39 34.61
CA PHE A 297 -0.83 -3.70 35.56
C PHE A 297 -1.43 -2.40 36.09
N ARG A 298 -2.13 -1.64 35.25
CA ARG A 298 -2.77 -0.39 35.68
C ARG A 298 -4.01 -0.61 36.55
N ALA A 299 -4.75 -1.69 36.33
CA ALA A 299 -5.91 -2.03 37.16
C ALA A 299 -5.53 -2.54 38.56
N ALA A 300 -4.27 -2.95 38.76
CA ALA A 300 -3.76 -3.43 40.04
C ALA A 300 -3.19 -2.31 40.95
N ARG A 301 -3.13 -1.07 40.46
CA ARG A 301 -2.73 0.12 41.23
C ARG A 301 -3.96 0.95 41.57
#